data_AF-A0A1C4JWU1-F1
#
_entry.id   AF-A0A1C4JWU1-F1
#
_cell.length_a   1.000
_cell.length_b   1.000
_cell.length_c   1.000
_cell.angle_alpha   90.00
_cell.angle_beta   90.00
_cell.angle_gamma   90.00
#
_symmetry.space_group_name_H-M   'P 1'
#
loop_
_entity.id
_entity.type
_entity.pdbx_description
1 polymer ?
#
loop_
_entity_poly.entity_id
_entity_poly.type
_entity_poly.pdbx_seq_one_letter_code
_entity_poly.pdbx_strand_id
1 'polypeptide(L)'
;MRDADPGLFGPDSVTWQMHGDPVMWIGGVRALYLQALHPRAVRGVVQNSDFRRDAWGRLLRTASFVGEITYGTTPAAERAGARIRGIHRRLSGTDPTRGSDSASTTPTCCSGCTAPRSTRTCTSPAAPASR
;
A
#
# COMPACT_ATOMS: atom_id res chain seq x y z
N MET A 1 -36.76 -10.81 -5.12
CA MET A 1 -35.84 -9.77 -5.63
C MET A 1 -34.46 -10.39 -5.54
N ARG A 2 -33.73 -10.57 -6.65
CA ARG A 2 -32.39 -11.16 -6.60
C ARG A 2 -31.55 -10.30 -5.67
N ASP A 3 -31.00 -10.89 -4.60
CA ASP A 3 -30.02 -10.23 -3.74
C ASP A 3 -28.84 -9.82 -4.63
N ALA A 4 -28.83 -8.55 -5.03
CA ALA A 4 -27.74 -8.00 -5.80
C ALA A 4 -26.53 -7.95 -4.88
N ASP A 5 -25.44 -8.61 -5.26
CA ASP A 5 -24.17 -8.60 -4.51
C ASP A 5 -23.73 -7.15 -4.28
N PRO A 6 -23.78 -6.65 -3.02
CA PRO A 6 -23.45 -5.26 -2.71
C PRO A 6 -21.94 -5.00 -2.74
N GLY A 7 -21.12 -6.00 -3.06
CA GLY A 7 -19.67 -5.92 -3.01
C GLY A 7 -19.12 -6.06 -1.60
N LEU A 8 -17.84 -5.68 -1.44
CA LEU A 8 -17.12 -5.86 -0.17
C LEU A 8 -17.62 -4.96 0.97
N PHE A 9 -18.16 -3.78 0.64
CA PHE A 9 -18.48 -2.75 1.61
C PHE A 9 -19.98 -2.44 1.69
N GLY A 10 -20.70 -2.43 0.56
CA GLY A 10 -22.13 -2.14 0.52
C GLY A 10 -22.52 -0.73 1.01
N PRO A 11 -23.77 -0.30 0.76
CA PRO A 11 -24.22 1.08 0.98
C PRO A 11 -24.22 1.53 2.46
N ASP A 12 -24.38 0.60 3.39
CA ASP A 12 -24.43 0.91 4.83
C ASP A 12 -23.05 1.11 5.46
N SER A 13 -21.97 0.85 4.72
CA SER A 13 -20.62 1.02 5.24
C SER A 13 -20.14 2.47 5.19
N VAL A 14 -19.30 2.82 6.18
CA VAL A 14 -18.58 4.09 6.21
C VAL A 14 -17.70 4.24 4.97
N THR A 15 -17.07 3.17 4.49
CA THR A 15 -16.24 3.21 3.28
C THR A 15 -17.05 3.68 2.08
N TRP A 16 -18.24 3.11 1.85
CA TRP A 16 -19.10 3.48 0.73
C TRP A 16 -19.54 4.94 0.82
N GLN A 17 -19.99 5.38 2.00
CA GLN A 17 -20.43 6.76 2.22
C GLN A 17 -19.28 7.76 2.03
N MET A 18 -18.12 7.49 2.63
CA MET A 18 -16.94 8.37 2.53
C MET A 18 -16.41 8.48 1.11
N HIS A 19 -16.43 7.41 0.33
CA HIS A 19 -15.98 7.44 -1.07
C HIS A 19 -16.99 8.13 -2.00
N GLY A 20 -18.25 8.30 -1.56
CA GLY A 20 -19.27 9.04 -2.29
C GLY A 20 -19.29 10.53 -1.95
N ASP A 21 -18.65 10.92 -0.84
CA ASP A 21 -18.58 12.30 -0.38
C ASP A 21 -17.62 13.13 -1.28
N PRO A 22 -18.04 14.29 -1.81
CA PRO A 22 -17.17 15.21 -2.54
C PRO A 22 -15.86 15.58 -1.80
N VAL A 23 -15.86 15.58 -0.46
CA VAL A 23 -14.68 15.85 0.37
C VAL A 23 -13.58 14.80 0.15
N MET A 24 -13.92 13.59 -0.28
CA MET A 24 -12.94 12.55 -0.66
C MET A 24 -11.96 13.02 -1.73
N TRP A 25 -12.40 13.84 -2.69
CA TRP A 25 -11.52 14.40 -3.72
C TRP A 25 -10.47 15.32 -3.12
N ILE A 26 -10.86 16.16 -2.16
CA ILE A 26 -9.94 17.07 -1.47
C ILE A 26 -8.92 16.26 -0.67
N GLY A 27 -9.39 15.23 0.05
CA GLY A 27 -8.53 14.29 0.77
C GLY A 27 -7.57 13.55 -0.16
N GLY A 28 -8.04 13.10 -1.32
CA GLY A 28 -7.24 12.41 -2.33
C GLY A 28 -6.14 13.29 -2.91
N VAL A 29 -6.47 14.51 -3.33
CA VAL A 29 -5.47 15.47 -3.85
C VAL A 29 -4.43 15.80 -2.78
N ARG A 30 -4.85 16.06 -1.53
CA ARG A 30 -3.93 16.30 -0.42
C ARG A 30 -3.02 15.09 -0.18
N ALA A 31 -3.56 13.88 -0.20
CA ALA A 31 -2.79 12.65 -0.02
C ALA A 31 -1.75 12.48 -1.13
N LEU A 32 -2.08 12.80 -2.39
CA LEU A 32 -1.13 12.78 -3.50
C LEU A 32 0.04 13.75 -3.30
N TYR A 33 -0.23 14.97 -2.83
CA TYR A 33 0.84 15.91 -2.48
C TYR A 33 1.74 15.39 -1.36
N LEU A 34 1.15 14.82 -0.30
CA LEU A 34 1.92 14.25 0.80
C LEU A 34 2.76 13.03 0.35
N GLN A 35 2.22 12.18 -0.53
CA GLN A 35 2.95 11.06 -1.12
C GLN A 35 4.09 11.54 -2.02
N ALA A 36 3.90 12.62 -2.77
CA ALA A 36 4.92 13.24 -3.60
C ALA A 36 6.03 13.94 -2.78
N LEU A 37 5.78 14.26 -1.51
CA LEU A 37 6.80 14.79 -0.60
C LEU A 37 7.61 13.69 0.10
N HIS A 38 7.15 12.43 0.03
CA HIS A 38 7.84 11.33 0.69
C HIS A 38 8.98 10.79 -0.20
N PRO A 39 10.27 11.01 0.17
CA PRO A 39 11.40 10.77 -0.73
C PRO A 39 11.54 9.32 -1.18
N ARG A 40 11.07 8.35 -0.37
CA ARG A 40 11.04 6.93 -0.76
C ARG A 40 9.92 6.61 -1.75
N ALA A 41 8.77 7.26 -1.64
CA ALA A 41 7.64 7.02 -2.53
C ALA A 41 7.94 7.59 -3.93
N VAL A 42 8.51 8.81 -3.98
CA VAL A 42 8.92 9.44 -5.25
C VAL A 42 9.96 8.62 -5.97
N ARG A 43 10.99 8.09 -5.28
CA ARG A 43 12.00 7.22 -5.92
C ARG A 43 11.38 5.97 -6.53
N GLY A 44 10.48 5.29 -5.82
CA GLY A 44 9.75 4.15 -6.36
C GLY A 44 8.95 4.48 -7.62
N VAL A 45 8.29 5.65 -7.64
CA VAL A 45 7.52 6.14 -8.80
C VAL A 45 8.43 6.49 -9.98
N VAL A 46 9.55 7.18 -9.74
CA VAL A 46 10.50 7.57 -10.79
C VAL A 46 11.22 6.35 -11.38
N GLN A 47 11.55 5.35 -10.56
CA GLN A 47 12.25 4.14 -11.00
C GLN A 47 11.34 3.15 -11.74
N ASN A 48 10.06 3.09 -11.41
CA ASN A 48 9.13 2.06 -11.91
C ASN A 48 8.01 2.61 -12.80
N SER A 49 8.02 3.89 -13.17
CA SER A 49 6.97 4.48 -14.01
C SER A 49 7.47 5.68 -14.81
N ASP A 50 6.98 5.82 -16.05
CA ASP A 50 7.08 7.07 -16.81
C ASP A 50 6.01 8.06 -16.31
N PHE A 51 6.14 8.46 -15.03
CA PHE A 51 5.21 9.35 -14.35
C PHE A 51 5.06 10.70 -15.08
N ARG A 52 6.12 11.17 -15.74
CA ARG A 52 6.11 12.45 -16.46
C ARG A 52 5.27 12.43 -17.73
N ARG A 53 5.16 11.28 -18.41
CA ARG A 53 4.36 11.14 -19.63
C ARG A 53 2.94 10.63 -19.37
N ASP A 54 2.73 9.90 -18.27
CA ASP A 54 1.43 9.29 -17.92
C ASP A 54 0.99 9.55 -16.46
N ALA A 55 1.08 10.79 -15.98
CA ALA A 55 0.57 11.14 -14.65
C ALA A 55 -0.94 10.94 -14.55
N TRP A 56 -1.68 11.39 -15.58
CA TRP A 56 -3.14 11.35 -15.59
C TRP A 56 -3.69 9.93 -15.72
N GLY A 57 -3.11 9.09 -16.60
CA GLY A 57 -3.55 7.70 -16.71
C GLY A 57 -3.23 6.89 -15.46
N ARG A 58 -2.15 7.18 -14.73
CA ARG A 58 -1.87 6.57 -13.41
C ARG A 58 -2.93 6.95 -12.38
N LEU A 59 -3.35 8.22 -12.35
CA LEU A 59 -4.41 8.69 -11.47
C LEU A 59 -5.73 7.98 -11.78
N LEU A 60 -6.13 7.95 -13.05
CA LEU A 60 -7.36 7.29 -13.48
C LEU A 60 -7.36 5.79 -13.17
N ARG A 61 -6.25 5.07 -13.39
CA ARG A 61 -6.14 3.64 -13.02
C ARG A 61 -6.33 3.40 -11.53
N THR A 62 -5.85 4.33 -10.70
CA THR A 62 -6.03 4.27 -9.24
C THR A 62 -7.47 4.57 -8.86
N ALA A 63 -8.08 5.60 -9.45
CA ALA A 63 -9.48 5.95 -9.22
C ALA A 63 -10.43 4.82 -9.64
N SER A 64 -10.19 4.20 -10.81
CA SER A 64 -10.94 3.03 -11.27
C SER A 64 -10.79 1.84 -10.32
N PHE A 65 -9.59 1.58 -9.81
CA PHE A 65 -9.37 0.52 -8.83
C PHE A 65 -10.12 0.78 -7.51
N VAL A 66 -10.06 2.00 -6.99
CA VAL A 66 -10.78 2.39 -5.76
C VAL A 66 -12.29 2.26 -5.96
N GLY A 67 -12.82 2.70 -7.11
CA GLY A 67 -14.22 2.54 -7.46
C GLY A 67 -14.64 1.08 -7.57
N GLU A 68 -13.83 0.24 -8.20
CA GLU A 68 -14.13 -1.20 -8.35
C GLU A 68 -14.09 -1.96 -7.02
N ILE A 69 -13.19 -1.59 -6.10
CA ILE A 69 -13.12 -2.17 -4.75
C ILE A 69 -14.30 -1.72 -3.88
N THR A 70 -14.75 -0.48 -4.04
CA THR A 70 -15.77 0.13 -3.17
C THR A 70 -17.19 -0.19 -3.63
N TYR A 71 -17.45 -0.11 -4.94
CA TYR A 71 -18.79 -0.17 -5.53
C TYR A 71 -19.00 -1.37 -6.46
N GLY A 72 -17.95 -2.13 -6.77
CA GLY A 72 -18.04 -3.31 -7.62
C GLY A 72 -18.56 -4.54 -6.87
N THR A 73 -18.91 -5.58 -7.61
CA THR A 73 -19.29 -6.87 -7.04
C THR A 73 -18.10 -7.52 -6.32
N THR A 74 -18.37 -8.42 -5.38
CA THR A 74 -17.34 -9.11 -4.61
C THR A 74 -16.31 -9.80 -5.52
N PRO A 75 -16.69 -10.54 -6.58
CA PRO A 75 -15.72 -11.14 -7.50
C PRO A 75 -14.92 -10.13 -8.32
N ALA A 76 -15.46 -8.94 -8.61
CA ALA A 76 -14.74 -7.88 -9.31
C ALA A 76 -13.68 -7.26 -8.39
N ALA A 77 -14.08 -6.91 -7.17
CA ALA A 77 -13.20 -6.34 -6.15
C ALA A 77 -12.04 -7.29 -5.80
N GLU A 78 -12.31 -8.59 -5.62
CA GLU A 78 -11.27 -9.57 -5.34
C GLU A 78 -10.25 -9.73 -6.48
N ARG A 79 -10.72 -9.79 -7.73
CA ARG A 79 -9.85 -9.84 -8.92
C ARG A 79 -9.00 -8.58 -9.04
N ALA A 80 -9.59 -7.41 -8.85
CA ALA A 80 -8.88 -6.14 -8.85
C ALA A 80 -7.81 -6.11 -7.75
N GLY A 81 -8.14 -6.54 -6.54
CA GLY A 81 -7.20 -6.64 -5.43
C GLY A 81 -6.06 -7.61 -5.70
N ALA A 82 -6.35 -8.79 -6.27
CA ALA A 82 -5.33 -9.76 -6.64
C ALA A 82 -4.35 -9.21 -7.70
N ARG A 83 -4.87 -8.48 -8.69
CA ARG A 83 -4.07 -7.80 -9.73
C ARG A 83 -3.10 -6.80 -9.11
N ILE A 84 -3.59 -5.88 -8.27
CA ILE A 84 -2.75 -4.85 -7.64
C ILE A 84 -1.71 -5.48 -6.71
N ARG A 85 -2.08 -6.50 -5.92
CA ARG A 85 -1.12 -7.26 -5.10
C ARG A 85 -0.02 -7.89 -5.97
N GLY A 86 -0.38 -8.43 -7.14
CA GLY A 86 0.58 -8.96 -8.11
C GLY A 86 1.56 -7.91 -8.63
N ILE A 87 1.07 -6.70 -8.93
CA ILE A 87 1.92 -5.57 -9.35
C ILE A 87 2.85 -5.15 -8.21
N HIS A 88 2.32 -4.94 -7.00
CA HIS A 88 3.13 -4.53 -5.84
C HIS A 88 4.22 -5.53 -5.47
N ARG A 89 4.01 -6.84 -5.68
CA ARG A 89 5.05 -7.86 -5.48
C ARG A 89 6.23 -7.74 -6.46
N ARG A 90 5.99 -7.18 -7.66
CA ARG A 90 6.99 -7.04 -8.72
C ARG A 90 7.72 -5.69 -8.69
N LEU A 91 7.23 -4.74 -7.89
CA LEU A 91 7.89 -3.45 -7.73
C LEU A 91 9.12 -3.62 -6.84
N SER A 92 10.28 -3.41 -7.43
CA SER A 92 11.57 -3.34 -6.73
C SER A 92 12.08 -1.90 -6.78
N GLY A 93 12.67 -1.42 -5.70
CA GLY A 93 13.29 -0.09 -5.66
C GLY A 93 14.63 -0.17 -4.94
N THR A 94 15.70 0.22 -5.63
CA THR A 94 17.04 0.32 -5.04
C THR A 94 17.25 1.73 -4.48
N ASP A 95 17.68 1.82 -3.22
CA ASP A 95 18.03 3.08 -2.55
C ASP A 95 19.54 3.31 -2.71
N PRO A 96 20.00 4.26 -3.55
CA PRO A 96 21.42 4.52 -3.74
C PRO A 96 22.10 5.21 -2.55
N THR A 97 21.34 5.68 -1.55
CA THR A 97 21.89 6.38 -0.37
C THR A 97 22.15 5.47 0.82
N ARG A 98 21.79 4.19 0.74
CA ARG A 98 22.14 3.18 1.74
C ARG A 98 22.27 1.85 1.04
N GLY A 99 23.48 1.29 0.99
CA GLY A 99 23.67 -0.11 0.62
C GLY A 99 22.87 -0.99 1.57
N SER A 100 21.65 -1.35 1.17
CA SER A 100 20.86 -2.48 1.66
C SER A 100 19.53 -2.47 0.90
N ASP A 101 19.33 -3.50 0.08
CA ASP A 101 18.12 -3.78 -0.66
C ASP A 101 16.88 -3.72 0.24
N SER A 102 15.90 -2.91 -0.16
CA SER A 102 14.56 -3.01 0.42
C SER A 102 13.79 -4.06 -0.37
N ALA A 103 14.10 -5.33 -0.08
CA ALA A 103 13.32 -6.45 -0.55
C ALA A 103 11.87 -6.28 -0.06
N SER A 104 10.93 -6.47 -1.00
CA SER A 104 9.51 -6.59 -0.75
C SER A 104 9.26 -7.53 0.43
N THR A 105 8.31 -7.14 1.28
CA THR A 105 7.85 -7.84 2.49
C THR A 105 8.09 -9.35 2.44
N THR A 106 9.22 -9.76 2.99
CA THR A 106 9.50 -11.13 3.38
C THR A 106 9.98 -11.00 4.82
N PRO A 107 9.31 -11.57 5.83
CA PRO A 107 9.91 -11.62 7.14
C PRO A 107 11.16 -12.48 7.00
N THR A 108 12.33 -11.84 7.00
CA THR A 108 13.60 -12.52 7.07
C THR A 108 13.66 -13.16 8.45
N CYS A 109 13.08 -14.35 8.58
CA CYS A 109 13.40 -15.24 9.66
C CYS A 109 14.91 -15.48 9.54
N CYS A 110 15.69 -14.99 10.52
CA CYS A 110 17.13 -15.17 10.53
C CYS A 110 17.45 -16.65 10.35
N SER A 111 17.97 -17.02 9.16
CA SER A 111 18.64 -18.29 8.94
C SER A 111 19.80 -18.37 9.93
N GLY A 112 19.59 -19.14 11.02
CA GLY A 112 20.59 -19.33 12.07
C GLY A 112 20.05 -19.43 13.49
N CYS A 113 18.77 -19.11 13.74
CA CYS A 113 18.19 -19.24 15.08
C CYS A 113 17.56 -20.63 15.28
N THR A 114 18.39 -21.64 15.57
CA THR A 114 17.91 -22.86 16.23
C THR A 114 17.74 -22.56 17.72
N ALA A 115 16.63 -21.93 18.10
CA ALA A 115 16.30 -21.74 19.52
C ALA A 115 15.21 -22.74 19.95
N PRO A 116 15.43 -23.55 21.01
CA PRO A 116 14.35 -24.31 21.61
C PRO A 116 13.38 -23.36 22.30
N ARG A 117 12.10 -23.69 22.12
CA ARG A 117 10.91 -23.03 22.67
C ARG A 117 11.05 -22.81 24.18
N SER A 118 11.30 -21.58 24.61
CA SER A 118 10.93 -21.09 25.95
C SER A 118 11.14 -19.58 26.05
N THR A 119 10.02 -18.88 26.27
CA THR A 119 9.86 -17.51 26.79
C THR A 119 11.13 -16.74 27.10
N ARG A 120 11.43 -15.69 26.33
CA ARG A 120 12.27 -14.58 26.81
C ARG A 120 11.72 -13.24 26.33
N THR A 121 11.22 -12.51 27.31
CA THR A 121 10.94 -11.07 27.33
C THR A 121 12.12 -10.29 26.74
N CYS A 122 11.87 -9.44 25.75
CA CYS A 122 12.88 -8.51 25.24
C CYS A 122 13.10 -7.40 26.27
N THR A 123 14.21 -7.45 27.02
CA THR A 123 14.73 -6.28 27.73
C THR A 123 15.67 -5.53 26.79
N SER A 124 15.32 -4.29 26.44
CA SER A 124 16.15 -3.39 25.64
C SER A 124 17.38 -2.94 26.44
N PRO A 125 18.61 -2.92 25.89
CA PRO A 125 19.75 -2.33 26.59
C PRO A 125 19.74 -0.81 26.48
N ALA A 126 19.97 -0.16 27.62
CA ALA A 126 20.09 1.28 27.79
C ALA A 126 21.26 1.89 26.99
N ALA A 127 21.07 3.12 26.51
CA ALA A 127 22.06 3.92 25.79
C ALA A 127 23.24 4.34 26.69
N PRO A 128 24.48 4.43 26.18
CA PRO A 128 25.62 4.91 26.95
C PRO A 128 25.67 6.45 26.98
N ALA A 129 25.91 7.00 28.18
CA ALA A 129 26.20 8.41 28.41
C ALA A 129 27.63 8.75 27.99
N SER A 130 27.79 9.78 27.16
CA SER A 130 29.07 10.38 26.80
C SER A 130 29.60 11.26 27.93
N ARG A 131 30.87 11.08 28.29
CA ARG A 131 31.68 12.02 29.08
C ARG A 131 32.32 13.06 28.16
#